data_AF-A0A842IYJ1-F1
#
_entry.id   AF-A0A842IYJ1-F1
#
_cell.length_a   1.000
_cell.length_b   1.000
_cell.length_c   1.000
_cell.angle_alpha   90.00
_cell.angle_beta   90.00
_cell.angle_gamma   90.00
#
_symmetry.space_group_name_H-M   'P 1'
#
loop_
_entity.id
_entity.type
_entity.pdbx_description
1 polymer ?
#
loop_
_entity_poly.entity_id
_entity_poly.type
_entity_poly.pdbx_seq_one_letter_code
_entity_poly.pdbx_strand_id
1 'polypeptide(L)'
;MKNFITGLSLLMIALTFGQTKSLSGTLETSEKETKIENLKIEITVDSVEEIKSTFSTEDIKRILDEISEDESIIFKMTCNNKNASTGYKSSASYTVKGNTDDKDFFIKSIKKVRKAAIKYYKNRA
;
A
#
# COMPACT_ATOMS: atom_id res chain seq x y z
N MET A 1 15.84 -10.35 -78.39
CA MET A 1 16.94 -11.09 -77.73
C MET A 1 17.83 -10.09 -77.00
N LYS A 2 18.40 -10.50 -75.86
CA LYS A 2 19.06 -9.70 -74.80
C LYS A 2 18.09 -9.20 -73.73
N ASN A 3 17.50 -10.14 -72.99
CA ASN A 3 17.98 -10.64 -71.68
C ASN A 3 17.50 -9.69 -70.58
N PHE A 4 16.32 -9.96 -70.03
CA PHE A 4 16.20 -10.55 -68.68
C PHE A 4 16.92 -9.70 -67.64
N ILE A 5 16.37 -8.53 -67.32
CA ILE A 5 16.55 -7.93 -66.00
C ILE A 5 15.60 -8.69 -65.07
N THR A 6 16.03 -9.91 -64.79
CA THR A 6 15.42 -10.85 -63.86
C THR A 6 15.45 -10.18 -62.50
N GLY A 7 14.27 -9.90 -61.95
CA GLY A 7 14.12 -9.55 -60.55
C GLY A 7 14.75 -10.65 -59.70
N LEU A 8 15.86 -10.31 -59.03
CA LEU A 8 16.43 -11.13 -57.99
C LEU A 8 17.27 -10.25 -57.05
N SER A 9 16.61 -9.24 -56.46
CA SER A 9 17.04 -8.68 -55.18
C SER A 9 16.66 -9.69 -54.07
N LEU A 10 17.32 -10.85 -54.09
CA LEU A 10 17.17 -11.87 -53.08
C LEU A 10 17.93 -11.43 -51.83
N LEU A 11 17.18 -11.30 -50.74
CA LEU A 11 17.57 -11.30 -49.33
C LEU A 11 19.08 -11.34 -49.06
N MET A 12 19.61 -10.22 -48.58
CA MET A 12 20.59 -10.25 -47.48
C MET A 12 20.00 -9.53 -46.27
N ILE A 13 19.07 -10.20 -45.60
CA ILE A 13 18.88 -9.99 -44.16
C ILE A 13 19.82 -11.00 -43.50
N ALA A 14 21.12 -10.69 -43.49
CA ALA A 14 22.02 -11.36 -42.58
C ALA A 14 21.62 -10.94 -41.17
N LEU A 15 20.95 -11.85 -40.46
CA LEU A 15 20.65 -11.75 -39.04
C LEU A 15 21.97 -11.58 -38.28
N THR A 16 22.35 -10.34 -38.01
CA THR A 16 23.45 -10.03 -37.08
C THR A 16 22.88 -9.78 -35.69
N PHE A 17 22.13 -10.75 -35.15
CA PHE A 17 21.97 -10.88 -33.71
C PHE A 17 23.20 -11.64 -33.20
N GLY A 18 24.28 -10.89 -32.95
CA GLY A 18 25.57 -11.46 -32.60
C GLY A 18 26.43 -10.52 -31.76
N GLN A 19 25.83 -9.81 -30.80
CA GLN A 19 26.58 -9.33 -29.64
C GLN A 19 25.87 -9.80 -28.37
N THR A 20 26.12 -11.04 -27.96
CA THR A 20 26.07 -11.40 -26.54
C THR A 20 27.35 -10.85 -25.89
N LYS A 21 27.43 -9.52 -25.74
CA LYS A 21 28.26 -8.99 -24.68
C LYS A 21 27.50 -9.28 -23.40
N SER A 22 27.94 -10.28 -22.64
CA SER A 22 27.56 -10.39 -21.24
C SER A 22 27.95 -9.06 -20.59
N LEU A 23 26.97 -8.20 -20.38
CA LEU A 23 27.15 -7.00 -19.59
C LEU A 23 27.36 -7.48 -18.15
N SER A 24 28.60 -7.84 -17.82
CA SER A 24 29.07 -7.90 -16.44
C SER A 24 29.38 -6.46 -16.02
N GLY A 25 28.35 -5.62 -16.10
CA GLY A 25 28.24 -4.47 -15.24
C GLY A 25 27.34 -4.94 -14.13
N THR A 26 27.78 -4.86 -12.88
CA THR A 26 26.85 -4.75 -11.76
C THR A 26 25.83 -3.71 -12.22
N LEU A 27 24.60 -4.14 -12.50
CA LEU A 27 23.49 -3.23 -12.49
C LEU A 27 23.48 -2.77 -11.05
N GLU A 28 24.18 -1.68 -10.76
CA GLU A 28 23.71 -0.73 -9.79
C GLU A 28 22.36 -0.31 -10.34
N THR A 29 21.35 -1.15 -10.12
CA THR A 29 20.02 -0.69 -9.85
C THR A 29 20.28 0.27 -8.70
N SER A 30 20.51 1.54 -9.04
CA SER A 30 20.31 2.60 -8.08
C SER A 30 18.84 2.41 -7.72
N GLU A 31 18.60 1.61 -6.68
CA GLU A 31 17.32 1.48 -6.04
C GLU A 31 16.98 2.91 -5.68
N LYS A 32 16.23 3.58 -6.56
CA LYS A 32 15.57 4.80 -6.20
C LYS A 32 14.65 4.36 -5.09
N GLU A 33 15.11 4.54 -3.85
CA GLU A 33 14.34 4.31 -2.64
C GLU A 33 12.98 4.96 -2.90
N THR A 34 11.97 4.13 -3.12
CA THR A 34 10.62 4.62 -3.37
C THR A 34 10.11 5.06 -2.02
N LYS A 35 10.30 6.34 -1.73
CA LYS A 35 9.89 6.93 -0.47
C LYS A 35 8.38 7.15 -0.49
N ILE A 36 7.69 6.59 0.50
CA ILE A 36 6.25 6.79 0.67
C ILE A 36 6.07 8.15 1.36
N GLU A 37 5.26 9.01 0.77
CA GLU A 37 4.88 10.30 1.32
C GLU A 37 3.38 10.27 1.69
N ASN A 38 2.99 11.01 2.73
CA ASN A 38 1.60 11.22 3.12
C ASN A 38 0.74 9.94 3.30
N LEU A 39 1.03 9.12 4.32
CA LEU A 39 0.27 7.90 4.60
C LEU A 39 -1.12 8.20 5.20
N LYS A 40 -2.15 7.62 4.59
CA LYS A 40 -3.52 7.60 5.12
C LYS A 40 -4.05 6.18 5.20
N ILE A 41 -4.26 5.69 6.42
CA ILE A 41 -4.88 4.40 6.71
C ILE A 41 -6.36 4.63 7.06
N GLU A 42 -7.27 4.09 6.25
CA GLU A 42 -8.70 4.09 6.55
C GLU A 42 -9.23 2.66 6.65
N ILE A 43 -9.85 2.34 7.79
CA ILE A 43 -10.34 1.01 8.08
C ILE A 43 -11.81 1.11 8.48
N THR A 44 -12.62 0.22 7.94
CA THR A 44 -14.02 0.04 8.36
C THR A 44 -14.18 -1.38 8.86
N VAL A 45 -14.77 -1.51 10.04
CA VAL A 45 -15.02 -2.80 10.71
C VAL A 45 -16.49 -2.92 11.06
N ASP A 46 -16.98 -4.16 11.11
CA ASP A 46 -18.34 -4.51 11.47
C ASP A 46 -18.42 -5.26 12.82
N SER A 47 -17.28 -5.70 13.41
CA SER A 47 -17.25 -6.49 14.65
C SER A 47 -15.96 -6.35 15.50
N VAL A 48 -15.97 -6.88 16.72
CA VAL A 48 -14.78 -6.95 17.59
C VAL A 48 -13.73 -7.90 17.00
N GLU A 49 -14.18 -8.97 16.38
CA GLU A 49 -13.36 -10.00 15.74
C GLU A 49 -12.58 -9.39 14.58
N GLU A 50 -13.24 -8.58 13.75
CA GLU A 50 -12.59 -7.82 12.68
C GLU A 50 -11.53 -6.84 13.22
N ILE A 51 -11.82 -6.10 14.29
CA ILE A 51 -10.79 -5.23 14.93
C ILE A 51 -9.54 -6.04 15.30
N LYS A 52 -9.70 -7.29 15.73
CA LYS A 52 -8.58 -8.13 16.13
C LYS A 52 -7.78 -8.66 14.93
N SER A 53 -8.44 -8.96 13.82
CA SER A 53 -7.84 -9.61 12.65
C SER A 53 -7.39 -8.66 11.54
N THR A 54 -7.97 -7.45 11.40
CA THR A 54 -7.70 -6.57 10.26
C THR A 54 -6.28 -5.99 10.25
N PHE A 55 -5.74 -5.63 11.42
CA PHE A 55 -4.37 -5.12 11.53
C PHE A 55 -3.83 -5.29 12.95
N SER A 56 -2.54 -5.57 13.07
CA SER A 56 -1.82 -5.41 14.34
C SER A 56 -1.17 -4.03 14.43
N THR A 57 -0.77 -3.61 15.63
CA THR A 57 -0.01 -2.37 15.78
C THR A 57 1.40 -2.49 15.22
N GLU A 58 1.91 -3.71 15.16
CA GLU A 58 3.20 -4.08 14.60
C GLU A 58 3.19 -3.95 13.07
N ASP A 59 2.08 -4.31 12.41
CA ASP A 59 1.92 -4.10 10.96
C ASP A 59 1.96 -2.62 10.61
N ILE A 60 1.27 -1.77 11.38
CA ILE A 60 1.31 -0.31 11.17
C ILE A 60 2.72 0.22 11.41
N LYS A 61 3.43 -0.29 12.43
CA LYS A 61 4.81 0.14 12.71
C LYS A 61 5.72 -0.12 11.50
N ARG A 62 5.63 -1.31 10.89
CA ARG A 62 6.42 -1.63 9.69
C ARG A 62 6.14 -0.66 8.53
N ILE A 63 4.87 -0.33 8.29
CA ILE A 63 4.51 0.64 7.24
C ILE A 63 5.10 2.02 7.58
N LEU A 64 5.06 2.44 8.85
CA LEU A 64 5.63 3.73 9.26
C LEU A 64 7.16 3.77 9.12
N ASP A 65 7.85 2.63 9.21
CA ASP A 65 9.31 2.55 9.04
C ASP A 65 9.73 2.74 7.57
N GLU A 66 8.82 2.58 6.61
CA GLU A 66 9.05 2.80 5.17
C GLU A 66 8.72 4.23 4.68
N ILE A 67 8.19 5.09 5.57
CA ILE A 67 7.81 6.48 5.26
C ILE A 67 8.95 7.43 5.60
N SER A 68 9.14 8.44 4.75
CA SER A 68 10.05 9.55 5.01
C SER A 68 9.79 10.25 6.35
N GLU A 69 10.82 10.92 6.87
CA GLU A 69 10.72 11.85 7.99
C GLU A 69 9.88 13.09 7.61
N ASP A 70 9.33 13.79 8.60
CA ASP A 70 8.45 14.96 8.44
C ASP A 70 7.22 14.76 7.53
N GLU A 71 6.69 13.53 7.48
CA GLU A 71 5.52 13.19 6.67
C GLU A 71 4.23 13.17 7.51
N SER A 72 3.15 13.72 6.95
CA SER A 72 1.83 13.67 7.58
C SER A 72 1.27 12.25 7.56
N ILE A 73 0.83 11.75 8.71
CA ILE A 73 0.22 10.42 8.86
C ILE A 73 -1.18 10.50 9.46
N ILE A 74 -2.11 9.78 8.86
CA ILE A 74 -3.52 9.77 9.29
C ILE A 74 -4.00 8.34 9.45
N PHE A 75 -4.59 8.05 10.61
CA PHE A 75 -5.29 6.80 10.87
C PHE A 75 -6.76 7.08 11.15
N LYS A 76 -7.66 6.43 10.41
CA LYS A 76 -9.10 6.49 10.62
C LYS A 76 -9.67 5.09 10.73
N MET A 77 -10.48 4.87 11.78
CA MET A 77 -11.22 3.63 11.94
C MET A 77 -12.70 3.92 12.14
N THR A 78 -13.53 3.30 11.31
CA THR A 78 -14.99 3.42 11.33
C THR A 78 -15.59 2.10 11.82
N CYS A 79 -16.31 2.16 12.93
CA CYS A 79 -17.05 1.04 13.48
C CYS A 79 -18.49 1.13 13.01
N ASN A 80 -18.90 0.23 12.12
CA ASN A 80 -20.29 0.14 11.71
C ASN A 80 -21.12 -0.61 12.75
N ASN A 81 -22.39 -0.23 12.84
CA ASN A 81 -23.41 -1.02 13.49
C ASN A 81 -24.57 -1.21 12.50
N LYS A 82 -24.72 -2.44 12.01
CA LYS A 82 -25.89 -2.88 11.25
C LYS A 82 -26.86 -3.56 12.23
N ASN A 83 -27.71 -2.78 12.89
CA ASN A 83 -28.82 -3.36 13.63
C ASN A 83 -29.86 -3.88 12.63
N ALA A 84 -29.92 -5.20 12.45
CA ALA A 84 -30.88 -5.85 11.57
C ALA A 84 -32.34 -5.57 11.95
N SER A 85 -32.60 -5.23 13.22
CA SER A 85 -33.95 -5.11 13.80
C SER A 85 -34.59 -3.73 13.68
N THR A 86 -33.81 -2.67 13.41
CA THR A 86 -34.33 -1.27 13.43
C THR A 86 -34.12 -0.52 12.12
N GLY A 87 -33.35 -1.07 11.16
CA GLY A 87 -33.01 -0.39 9.92
C GLY A 87 -32.05 0.81 10.08
N TYR A 88 -31.75 1.22 11.32
CA TYR A 88 -30.84 2.31 11.61
C TYR A 88 -29.38 1.86 11.53
N LYS A 89 -28.66 2.35 10.52
CA LYS A 89 -27.20 2.27 10.44
C LYS A 89 -26.63 3.37 11.32
N SER A 90 -25.97 2.99 12.42
CA SER A 90 -25.16 3.92 13.20
C SER A 90 -23.69 3.57 13.03
N SER A 91 -22.84 4.58 12.94
CA SER A 91 -21.39 4.39 12.88
C SER A 91 -20.68 5.31 13.86
N ALA A 92 -19.52 4.87 14.32
CA ALA A 92 -18.59 5.70 15.07
C ALA A 92 -17.25 5.71 14.35
N SER A 93 -16.74 6.90 14.03
CA SER A 93 -15.42 7.08 13.42
C SER A 93 -14.45 7.71 14.40
N TYR A 94 -13.27 7.12 14.50
CA TYR A 94 -12.15 7.64 15.27
C TYR A 94 -11.05 8.05 14.30
N THR A 95 -10.49 9.24 14.46
CA THR A 95 -9.41 9.75 13.62
C THR A 95 -8.25 10.24 14.47
N VAL A 96 -7.05 9.81 14.10
CA VAL A 96 -5.78 10.27 14.66
C VAL A 96 -4.99 10.87 13.51
N LYS A 97 -4.48 12.08 13.71
CA LYS A 97 -3.55 12.74 12.82
C LYS A 97 -2.22 12.88 13.56
N GLY A 98 -1.11 12.70 12.86
CA GLY A 98 0.24 12.83 13.40
C GLY A 98 1.24 13.11 12.30
N ASN A 99 2.51 13.04 12.65
CA ASN A 99 3.65 13.20 11.76
C ASN A 99 4.66 12.06 12.04
N THR A 100 5.44 11.63 11.03
CA THR A 100 6.45 10.57 11.19
C THR A 100 7.59 10.91 12.13
N ASP A 101 7.74 12.16 12.53
CA ASP A 101 8.69 12.58 13.59
C ASP A 101 8.30 12.04 14.98
N ASP A 102 7.03 11.65 15.18
CA ASP A 102 6.54 11.06 16.44
C ASP A 102 5.73 9.77 16.19
N LYS A 103 6.40 8.78 15.57
CA LYS A 103 5.82 7.45 15.30
C LYS A 103 5.32 6.78 16.58
N ASP A 104 6.02 6.95 17.69
CA ASP A 104 5.68 6.33 18.98
C ASP A 104 4.36 6.87 19.56
N PHE A 105 4.15 8.19 19.54
CA PHE A 105 2.88 8.77 19.93
C PHE A 105 1.75 8.33 19.00
N PHE A 106 2.01 8.26 17.70
CA PHE A 106 1.01 7.83 16.73
C PHE A 106 0.57 6.38 16.98
N ILE A 107 1.51 5.45 17.20
CA ILE A 107 1.22 4.06 17.56
C ILE A 107 0.46 3.95 18.89
N LYS A 108 0.85 4.73 19.91
CA LYS A 108 0.12 4.79 21.20
C LYS A 108 -1.31 5.28 21.01
N SER A 109 -1.52 6.24 20.12
CA SER A 109 -2.84 6.79 19.79
C SER A 109 -3.71 5.77 19.07
N ILE A 110 -3.16 5.01 18.13
CA ILE A 110 -3.86 3.88 17.47
C ILE A 110 -4.28 2.82 18.49
N LYS A 111 -3.42 2.49 19.48
CA LYS A 111 -3.78 1.57 20.57
C LYS A 111 -4.99 2.07 21.38
N LYS A 112 -5.10 3.38 21.62
CA LYS A 112 -6.26 3.98 22.28
C LYS A 112 -7.52 3.87 21.41
N VAL A 113 -7.40 4.14 20.11
CA VAL A 113 -8.51 3.98 19.15
C VAL A 113 -9.01 2.53 19.13
N ARG A 114 -8.11 1.55 19.08
CA ARG A 114 -8.47 0.12 19.15
C ARG A 114 -9.26 -0.21 20.42
N LYS A 115 -8.81 0.28 21.58
CA LYS A 115 -9.53 0.09 22.85
C LYS A 115 -10.91 0.74 22.83
N ALA A 116 -11.03 1.96 22.30
CA ALA A 116 -12.29 2.68 22.20
C ALA A 116 -13.29 1.95 21.30
N ALA A 117 -12.84 1.41 20.18
CA ALA A 117 -13.68 0.65 19.25
C ALA A 117 -14.13 -0.70 19.80
N ILE A 118 -13.26 -1.42 20.51
CA ILE A 118 -13.68 -2.64 21.22
C ILE A 118 -14.77 -2.29 22.24
N LYS A 119 -14.63 -1.16 22.95
CA LYS A 119 -15.66 -0.68 23.89
C LYS A 119 -16.96 -0.29 23.16
N TYR A 120 -16.88 0.32 21.98
CA TYR A 120 -18.04 0.66 21.15
C TYR A 120 -18.90 -0.57 20.86
N TYR A 121 -18.29 -1.67 20.41
CA TYR A 121 -19.02 -2.90 20.13
C TYR A 121 -19.49 -3.59 21.41
N LYS A 122 -18.67 -3.67 22.47
CA LYS A 122 -19.07 -4.30 23.73
C LYS A 122 -20.25 -3.62 24.43
N ASN A 123 -20.35 -2.29 24.31
CA ASN A 123 -21.44 -1.52 24.91
C ASN A 123 -22.73 -1.56 24.09
N ARG A 124 -22.69 -2.14 22.87
CA ARG A 124 -23.82 -2.21 21.93
C ARG A 124 -24.16 -3.65 21.52
N ALA A 125 -23.39 -4.64 22.00
CA ALA A 125 -23.65 -6.06 21.87
C ALA A 125 -24.64 -6.54 22.94
#